data_AF-A0A0V0GWF1-F1
#
_entry.id   AF-A0A0V0GWF1-F1
#
_cell.length_a   1.000
_cell.length_b   1.000
_cell.length_c   1.000
_cell.angle_alpha   90.00
_cell.angle_beta   90.00
_cell.angle_gamma   90.00
#
_symmetry.space_group_name_H-M   'P 1'
#
loop_
_entity.id
_entity.type
_entity.pdbx_description
1 polymer ?
#
loop_
_entity_poly.entity_id
_entity_poly.type
_entity_poly.pdbx_seq_one_letter_code
_entity_poly.pdbx_strand_id
1 'polypeptide(L)'
;MNLVGSWFGAMPCCHGAGGLAGQYRFGGRSGASVAFLGLGKLVLGLVFGSSFVRILNQFPIGILGVLLLFAGIELAMASRDMNSKEESFVMLVCAAVSLTGSSAALGFGCGIVLFLLLKLRELDCFGSCFGRSNDETSRTP
;
A
#
# COMPACT_ATOMS: atom_id res chain seq x y z
N MET A 1 -12.89 -7.95 -8.54
CA MET A 1 -13.95 -7.87 -7.52
C MET A 1 -14.75 -6.57 -7.61
N ASN A 2 -14.11 -5.40 -7.71
CA ASN A 2 -14.79 -4.11 -7.55
C ASN A 2 -15.93 -3.83 -8.54
N LEU A 3 -15.82 -4.23 -9.81
CA LEU A 3 -16.90 -4.04 -10.80
C LEU A 3 -18.22 -4.71 -10.37
N VAL A 4 -18.15 -5.96 -9.91
CA VAL A 4 -19.35 -6.72 -9.51
C VAL A 4 -19.79 -6.31 -8.10
N GLY A 5 -18.86 -6.11 -7.17
CA GLY A 5 -19.18 -5.77 -5.78
C GLY A 5 -19.88 -4.42 -5.60
N SER A 6 -19.54 -3.42 -6.41
CA SER A 6 -20.13 -2.08 -6.31
C SER A 6 -21.64 -2.06 -6.61
N TRP A 7 -22.14 -2.98 -7.46
CA TRP A 7 -23.59 -3.12 -7.72
C TRP A 7 -24.36 -3.55 -6.46
N PHE A 8 -23.70 -4.22 -5.52
CA PHE A 8 -24.28 -4.68 -4.26
C PHE A 8 -23.93 -3.77 -3.07
N GLY A 9 -23.40 -2.57 -3.33
CA GLY A 9 -23.00 -1.62 -2.28
C GLY A 9 -21.74 -2.02 -1.51
N ALA A 10 -20.90 -2.89 -2.07
CA ALA A 10 -19.62 -3.25 -1.45
C ALA A 10 -18.63 -2.08 -1.52
N MET A 11 -17.84 -1.90 -0.44
CA MET A 11 -16.72 -0.96 -0.44
C MET A 11 -15.63 -1.39 -1.43
N PRO A 12 -14.92 -0.44 -2.07
CA PRO A 12 -13.82 -0.77 -2.98
C PRO A 12 -12.71 -1.50 -2.24
N CYS A 13 -12.27 -2.63 -2.79
CA CYS A 13 -11.29 -3.51 -2.17
C CYS A 13 -10.06 -3.72 -3.05
N CYS A 14 -8.92 -4.00 -2.40
CA CYS A 14 -7.69 -4.48 -3.04
C CYS A 14 -7.30 -5.85 -2.45
N HIS A 15 -6.12 -6.39 -2.79
CA HIS A 15 -5.71 -7.72 -2.34
C HIS A 15 -5.56 -7.87 -0.81
N GLY A 16 -5.43 -6.77 -0.06
CA GLY A 16 -5.42 -6.84 1.42
C GLY A 16 -4.23 -7.61 1.99
N ALA A 17 -3.02 -7.10 1.78
CA ALA A 17 -1.76 -7.80 2.13
C ALA A 17 -1.69 -8.27 3.59
N GLY A 18 -2.12 -7.46 4.56
CA GLY A 18 -2.03 -7.81 5.98
C GLY A 18 -2.89 -9.04 6.37
N GLY A 19 -4.10 -9.15 5.81
CA GLY A 19 -4.97 -10.30 6.06
C GLY A 19 -4.46 -11.58 5.39
N LEU A 20 -3.90 -11.44 4.18
CA LEU A 20 -3.26 -12.55 3.46
C LEU A 20 -2.00 -13.05 4.17
N ALA A 21 -1.19 -12.15 4.71
CA ALA A 21 -0.02 -12.52 5.51
C ALA A 21 -0.40 -13.30 6.77
N GLY A 22 -1.53 -12.96 7.40
CA GLY A 22 -2.11 -13.75 8.49
C GLY A 22 -2.47 -15.16 8.05
N GLN A 23 -3.20 -15.32 6.93
CA GLN A 23 -3.53 -16.64 6.37
C GLN A 23 -2.27 -17.47 6.09
N TYR A 24 -1.26 -16.83 5.53
CA TYR A 24 0.01 -17.48 5.24
C TYR A 24 0.72 -17.98 6.52
N ARG A 25 0.73 -17.16 7.59
CA ARG A 25 1.30 -17.57 8.90
C ARG A 25 0.49 -18.67 9.58
N PHE A 26 -0.82 -18.76 9.34
CA PHE A 26 -1.66 -19.88 9.79
C PHE A 26 -1.58 -21.13 8.88
N GLY A 27 -0.68 -21.15 7.88
CA GLY A 27 -0.45 -22.31 7.02
C GLY A 27 -1.27 -22.35 5.72
N GLY A 28 -2.06 -21.30 5.44
CA GLY A 28 -2.78 -21.15 4.17
C GLY A 28 -1.81 -20.83 3.02
N ARG A 29 -1.57 -21.81 2.14
CA ARG A 29 -0.66 -21.67 0.97
C ARG A 29 -1.37 -21.56 -0.37
N SER A 30 -2.71 -21.60 -0.38
CA SER A 30 -3.52 -21.54 -1.60
C SER A 30 -4.64 -20.49 -1.49
N GLY A 31 -5.07 -19.97 -2.64
CA GLY A 31 -6.22 -19.05 -2.71
C GLY A 31 -7.55 -19.66 -2.23
N ALA A 32 -7.62 -21.00 -2.17
CA ALA A 32 -8.79 -21.71 -1.64
C ALA A 32 -9.02 -21.41 -0.15
N SER A 33 -7.95 -21.19 0.63
CA SER A 33 -8.07 -20.78 2.04
C SER A 33 -8.82 -19.45 2.17
N VAL A 34 -8.48 -18.47 1.32
CA VAL A 34 -9.15 -17.16 1.30
C VAL A 34 -10.60 -17.28 0.84
N ALA A 35 -10.86 -18.13 -0.17
CA ALA A 35 -12.21 -18.39 -0.65
C ALA A 35 -13.10 -19.04 0.43
N PHE A 36 -12.58 -20.03 1.17
CA PHE A 36 -13.31 -20.69 2.25
C PHE A 36 -13.64 -19.73 3.39
N LEU A 37 -12.71 -18.84 3.75
CA LEU A 37 -12.97 -17.81 4.76
C LEU A 37 -13.97 -16.75 4.29
N GLY A 38 -13.93 -16.39 3.01
CA GLY A 38 -14.93 -15.51 2.41
C GLY A 38 -16.32 -16.15 2.46
N LEU A 39 -16.42 -17.41 2.07
CA LEU A 39 -17.67 -18.17 2.11
C LEU A 39 -18.19 -18.32 3.55
N GLY A 40 -17.32 -18.64 4.50
CA GLY A 40 -17.68 -18.73 5.92
C GLY A 40 -18.21 -17.41 6.46
N LYS A 41 -17.56 -16.28 6.16
CA LYS A 41 -18.07 -14.94 6.53
C LYS A 41 -19.41 -14.62 5.86
N LEU A 42 -19.60 -15.02 4.61
CA LEU A 42 -20.85 -14.81 3.88
C LEU A 42 -22.00 -15.62 4.49
N VAL A 43 -21.79 -16.90 4.77
CA VAL A 43 -22.78 -17.76 5.45
C VAL A 43 -23.11 -17.20 6.83
N LEU A 44 -22.09 -16.82 7.60
CA LEU A 44 -22.31 -16.25 8.94
C LEU A 44 -23.12 -14.94 8.88
N GLY A 45 -22.82 -14.08 7.90
CA GLY A 45 -23.56 -12.84 7.66
C GLY A 45 -25.01 -13.08 7.23
N LEU A 46 -25.27 -14.05 6.36
CA LEU A 46 -26.63 -14.37 5.89
C LEU A 46 -27.49 -15.04 6.98
N VAL A 47 -26.89 -15.91 7.80
CA VAL A 47 -27.62 -16.66 8.84
C VAL A 47 -27.84 -15.81 10.09
N PHE A 48 -26.82 -15.10 10.57
CA PHE A 48 -26.90 -14.36 11.85
C PHE A 48 -27.17 -12.85 11.68
N GLY A 49 -26.89 -12.27 10.51
CA GLY A 49 -27.22 -10.89 10.15
C GLY A 49 -26.94 -9.87 11.25
N SER A 50 -28.01 -9.22 11.72
CA SER A 50 -27.97 -8.15 12.73
C SER A 50 -27.54 -8.60 14.13
N SER A 51 -27.76 -9.88 14.47
CA SER A 51 -27.34 -10.44 15.76
C SER A 51 -25.82 -10.52 15.87
N PHE A 52 -25.13 -10.85 14.78
CA PHE A 52 -23.68 -10.89 14.74
C PHE A 52 -23.06 -9.50 14.89
N VAL A 53 -23.66 -8.48 14.26
CA VAL A 53 -23.19 -7.09 14.38
C VAL A 53 -23.27 -6.57 15.82
N ARG A 54 -24.30 -6.95 16.59
CA ARG A 54 -24.40 -6.59 18.02
C ARG A 54 -23.26 -7.18 18.85
N ILE A 55 -22.85 -8.41 18.55
CA ILE A 55 -21.72 -9.08 19.21
C ILE A 55 -20.41 -8.38 18.82
N LEU A 56 -20.22 -8.06 17.54
CA LEU A 56 -19.04 -7.33 17.07
C LEU A 56 -18.91 -5.93 17.70
N ASN A 57 -20.03 -5.25 17.99
CA ASN A 57 -20.02 -3.95 18.67
C ASN A 57 -19.56 -4.02 20.14
N GLN A 58 -19.56 -5.20 20.76
CA GLN A 58 -18.98 -5.39 22.11
C GLN A 58 -17.46 -5.60 22.07
N PHE A 59 -16.87 -5.72 20.88
CA PHE A 59 -15.44 -5.98 20.76
C PHE A 59 -14.64 -4.75 21.19
N PRO A 60 -13.63 -4.90 22.08
CA PRO A 60 -12.88 -3.76 22.61
C PRO A 60 -12.09 -3.07 21.51
N ILE A 61 -12.35 -1.77 21.36
CA ILE A 61 -11.71 -0.89 20.34
C ILE A 61 -10.18 -0.87 20.50
N GLY A 62 -9.68 -1.03 21.74
CA GLY A 62 -8.24 -1.12 22.01
C GLY A 62 -7.55 -2.29 21.29
N ILE A 63 -8.19 -3.46 21.25
CA ILE A 63 -7.61 -4.63 20.56
C ILE A 63 -7.59 -4.40 19.05
N LEU A 64 -8.67 -3.83 18.49
CA LEU A 64 -8.75 -3.45 17.08
C LEU A 64 -7.62 -2.46 16.71
N GLY A 65 -7.37 -1.45 17.55
CA GLY A 65 -6.29 -0.49 17.35
C GLY A 65 -4.91 -1.15 17.34
N VAL A 66 -4.61 -2.04 18.28
CA VAL A 66 -3.31 -2.74 18.34
C VAL A 66 -3.11 -3.64 17.12
N LEU A 67 -4.15 -4.36 16.68
CA LEU A 67 -4.10 -5.19 15.47
C LEU A 67 -3.84 -4.35 14.22
N LEU A 68 -4.51 -3.19 14.10
CA LEU A 68 -4.28 -2.25 12.99
C LEU A 68 -2.88 -1.66 13.03
N LEU A 69 -2.38 -1.30 14.21
CA LEU A 69 -1.02 -0.78 14.39
C LEU A 69 0.02 -1.81 13.93
N PHE A 70 -0.10 -3.06 14.36
CA PHE A 70 0.82 -4.12 13.94
C PHE A 70 0.77 -4.37 12.43
N ALA A 71 -0.42 -4.43 11.84
CA ALA A 71 -0.58 -4.57 10.39
C ALA A 71 0.03 -3.37 9.63
N GLY A 72 -0.10 -2.15 10.18
CA GLY A 72 0.50 -0.94 9.64
C GLY A 72 2.03 -0.96 9.71
N ILE A 73 2.62 -1.44 10.82
CA ILE A 73 4.07 -1.60 10.94
C ILE A 73 4.61 -2.63 9.96
N GLU A 74 3.96 -3.80 9.81
CA GLU A 74 4.37 -4.80 8.81
C GLU A 74 4.36 -4.22 7.39
N LEU A 75 3.33 -3.43 7.04
CA LEU A 75 3.27 -2.76 5.75
C LEU A 75 4.33 -1.66 5.61
N ALA A 76 4.63 -0.92 6.68
CA ALA A 76 5.67 0.09 6.70
C ALA A 76 7.07 -0.52 6.58
N MET A 77 7.32 -1.71 7.13
CA MET A 77 8.62 -2.40 7.00
C MET A 77 8.93 -2.78 5.55
N ALA A 78 7.92 -3.03 4.71
CA ALA A 78 8.11 -3.24 3.28
C ALA A 78 8.76 -2.04 2.57
N SER A 79 8.74 -0.84 3.16
CA SER A 79 9.48 0.33 2.65
C SER A 79 10.99 0.20 2.67
N ARG A 80 11.50 -0.66 3.56
CA ARG A 80 12.94 -0.90 3.68
C ARG A 80 13.46 -1.91 2.66
N ASP A 81 12.58 -2.70 2.07
CA ASP A 81 12.93 -3.70 1.03
C ASP A 81 12.97 -3.09 -0.39
N MET A 82 12.98 -1.76 -0.48
CA MET A 82 13.01 -1.07 -1.76
C MET A 82 14.46 -0.94 -2.27
N ASN A 83 14.68 -1.27 -3.55
CA ASN A 83 16.03 -1.33 -4.15
C ASN A 83 16.77 0.02 -4.23
N SER A 84 16.07 1.15 -4.14
CA SER A 84 16.67 2.48 -4.21
C SER A 84 16.19 3.37 -3.05
N LYS A 85 17.09 4.24 -2.58
CA LYS A 85 16.80 5.27 -1.56
C LYS A 85 15.72 6.24 -2.05
N GLU A 86 15.68 6.50 -3.34
CA GLU A 86 14.71 7.41 -3.96
C GLU A 86 13.28 6.84 -3.90
N GLU A 87 13.12 5.57 -4.24
CA GLU A 87 11.83 4.86 -4.18
C GLU A 87 11.30 4.74 -2.73
N SER A 88 12.19 4.46 -1.77
CA SER A 88 11.84 4.42 -0.35
C SER A 88 11.39 5.81 0.15
N PHE A 89 12.08 6.87 -0.29
CA PHE A 89 11.70 8.25 0.02
C PHE A 89 10.32 8.62 -0.56
N VAL A 90 10.06 8.30 -1.82
CA VAL A 90 8.75 8.54 -2.45
C VAL A 90 7.62 7.85 -1.69
N MET A 91 7.84 6.60 -1.29
CA MET A 91 6.81 5.87 -0.54
C MET A 91 6.56 6.46 0.86
N LEU A 92 7.61 6.84 1.59
CA LEU A 92 7.47 7.50 2.89
C LEU A 92 6.76 8.85 2.79
N VAL A 93 7.08 9.66 1.78
CA VAL A 93 6.39 10.94 1.53
C VAL A 93 4.94 10.72 1.17
N CYS A 94 4.63 9.76 0.28
CA CYS A 94 3.27 9.39 -0.07
C CYS A 94 2.46 8.98 1.17
N ALA A 95 3.03 8.16 2.06
CA ALA A 95 2.40 7.75 3.30
C ALA A 95 2.18 8.94 4.25
N ALA A 96 3.18 9.78 4.45
CA ALA A 96 3.08 10.96 5.32
C ALA A 96 1.99 11.94 4.84
N VAL A 97 1.98 12.24 3.54
CA VAL A 97 0.98 13.14 2.94
C VAL A 97 -0.43 12.53 3.00
N SER A 98 -0.56 11.21 2.85
CA SER A 98 -1.85 10.53 3.00
C SER A 98 -2.42 10.67 4.42
N LEU A 99 -1.56 10.59 5.44
CA LEU A 99 -1.96 10.72 6.85
C LEU A 99 -2.30 12.17 7.20
N THR A 100 -1.49 13.14 6.76
CA THR A 100 -1.74 14.56 7.04
C THR A 100 -2.92 15.12 6.24
N GLY A 101 -3.03 14.74 4.96
CA GLY A 101 -4.07 15.21 4.04
C GLY A 101 -5.41 14.48 4.15
N SER A 102 -5.57 13.57 5.12
CA SER A 102 -6.76 12.73 5.34
C SER A 102 -7.30 12.03 4.09
N SER A 103 -6.47 11.87 3.05
CA SER A 103 -6.88 11.30 1.77
C SER A 103 -5.71 10.60 1.08
N ALA A 104 -5.95 9.34 0.70
CA ALA A 104 -5.00 8.54 -0.06
C ALA A 104 -4.75 9.12 -1.47
N ALA A 105 -5.73 9.86 -2.02
CA ALA A 105 -5.60 10.51 -3.32
C ALA A 105 -4.50 11.59 -3.34
N LEU A 106 -4.41 12.41 -2.28
CA LEU A 106 -3.37 13.44 -2.18
C LEU A 106 -1.99 12.83 -2.03
N GLY A 107 -1.86 11.77 -1.24
CA GLY A 107 -0.60 11.03 -1.13
C GLY A 107 -0.16 10.43 -2.46
N PHE A 108 -1.08 9.79 -3.19
CA PHE A 108 -0.80 9.24 -4.51
C PHE A 108 -0.37 10.32 -5.52
N GLY A 109 -1.09 11.44 -5.57
CA GLY A 109 -0.75 12.56 -6.44
C GLY A 109 0.63 13.16 -6.11
N CYS A 110 0.91 13.40 -4.82
CA CYS A 110 2.20 13.90 -4.36
C CYS A 110 3.34 12.90 -4.68
N GLY A 111 3.11 11.61 -4.48
CA GLY A 111 4.08 10.55 -4.79
C GLY A 111 4.45 10.51 -6.28
N ILE A 112 3.47 10.61 -7.19
CA ILE A 112 3.72 10.68 -8.64
C ILE A 112 4.57 11.90 -9.00
N VAL A 113 4.20 13.08 -8.50
CA VAL A 113 4.93 14.32 -8.78
C VAL A 113 6.37 14.23 -8.31
N LEU A 114 6.59 13.67 -7.11
CA LEU A 114 7.93 13.52 -6.54
C LEU A 114 8.78 12.50 -7.32
N PHE A 115 8.20 11.36 -7.70
CA PHE A 115 8.87 10.36 -8.54
C PHE A 115 9.30 10.96 -9.88
N LEU A 116 8.42 11.71 -10.55
CA LEU A 116 8.74 12.38 -11.81
C LEU A 116 9.85 13.42 -11.65
N LEU A 117 9.84 14.22 -10.57
CA LEU A 117 10.90 15.19 -10.30
C LEU A 117 12.26 14.53 -10.03
N LEU A 118 12.29 13.42 -9.30
CA LEU A 118 13.52 12.67 -9.06
C LEU A 118 14.07 12.10 -10.37
N LYS A 119 13.20 11.54 -11.22
CA LYS A 119 13.59 11.04 -12.54
C LYS A 119 14.08 12.14 -13.49
N LEU A 120 13.43 13.31 -13.50
CA LEU A 120 13.89 14.46 -14.28
C LEU A 120 15.28 14.93 -13.83
N ARG A 121 15.51 15.02 -12.52
CA ARG A 121 16.82 15.41 -11.96
C ARG A 121 17.92 14.40 -12.27
N GLU A 122 17.62 13.11 -12.26
CA GLU A 122 18.55 12.05 -12.67
C GLU A 122 18.98 12.23 -14.14
N LEU A 123 18.03 12.56 -15.03
CA LEU A 123 18.27 12.80 -16.45
C LEU A 123 19.05 14.11 -16.71
N ASP A 124 18.72 15.21 -16.02
CA ASP A 124 19.43 16.50 -16.16
C ASP A 124 20.88 16.41 -15.65
N CYS A 125 21.11 15.66 -14.56
CA CYS A 125 22.44 15.39 -14.05
C CYS A 125 23.26 14.55 -15.04
N PHE A 126 22.64 13.52 -15.63
CA PHE A 126 23.30 12.70 -16.66
C PHE A 126 23.63 13.52 -17.92
N GLY A 127 22.72 14.39 -18.36
CA GLY A 127 22.94 15.31 -19.49
C GLY A 127 24.07 16.31 -19.24
N SER A 128 24.16 16.89 -18.04
CA SER A 128 25.27 17.78 -17.67
C SER A 128 26.60 17.04 -17.53
N CYS A 129 26.60 15.79 -17.05
CA CYS A 129 27.81 14.99 -16.91
C CYS A 129 28.35 14.51 -18.27
N PHE A 130 27.46 14.11 -19.20
CA PHE A 130 27.83 13.73 -20.57
C PHE A 130 28.24 14.95 -21.42
N GLY A 131 27.64 16.12 -21.18
CA GLY A 131 28.05 17.38 -21.80
C GLY A 131 29.45 17.86 -21.38
N ARG A 132 29.93 17.47 -20.20
CA ARG A 132 31.26 17.87 -19.71
C ARG A 132 32.42 17.03 -20.25
N SER A 133 32.16 15.80 -20.73
CA SER A 133 33.19 14.97 -21.36
C SER A 133 33.51 15.36 -22.81
N ASN A 134 32.61 16.07 -23.51
CA ASN A 134 32.89 16.55 -24.87
C ASN A 134 33.61 17.90 -24.94
N ASP A 135 33.65 18.67 -23.84
CA ASP A 135 34.37 19.96 -23.82
C ASP A 135 35.88 19.80 -23.53
N GLU A 136 36.26 18.74 -22.80
CA GLU A 136 37.63 18.52 -22.33
C GLU A 136 38.58 17.90 -23.39
N THR A 137 38.10 17.63 -24.61
CA THR A 137 38.94 17.17 -25.75
C THR A 137 39.31 18.30 -26.72
N SER A 138 38.83 19.53 -26.50
CA SER A 138 39.08 20.68 -27.39
C SER A 138 40.11 21.69 -26.85
N ARG A 139 40.69 21.45 -25.68
CA ARG A 139 41.74 22.29 -25.08
C ARG A 139 42.95 21.48 -24.64
N THR A 140 43.80 21.13 -25.59
CA THR A 140 45.24 20.94 -25.33
C THR A 140 46.03 21.67 -26.42
N PRO A 141 47.22 22.21 -26.08
CA PRO A 141 47.82 23.40 -26.69
C PRO A 141 48.38 23.22 -28.10
#